data_AF-A0A7C2IT37-F1
#
_entry.id   AF-A0A7C2IT37-F1
#
_cell.length_a   1.000
_cell.length_b   1.000
_cell.length_c   1.000
_cell.angle_alpha   90.00
_cell.angle_beta   90.00
_cell.angle_gamma   90.00
#
_symmetry.space_group_name_H-M   'P 1'
#
loop_
_entity.id
_entity.type
_entity.pdbx_description
1 polymer ?
#
loop_
_entity_poly.entity_id
_entity_poly.type
_entity_poly.pdbx_seq_one_letter_code
_entity_poly.pdbx_strand_id
1 'polypeptide(L)'
;MREFTLHVLPSPDGHYGVEVRQRLNGRQGPQEYTVVRAWGTPFQVAVSQILEALRRSGYRAGDLHRGRKAPFVLKEEWGVRVALLLMALKPLRKTSRMERIADAIAEMSDEECYYWFSKCVKTNRPYSALRALRVLLAGEH
;
A
#
# COMPACT_ATOMS: atom_id res chain seq x y z
N MET A 1 19.21 -3.35 -0.09
CA MET A 1 18.20 -2.67 -0.91
C MET A 1 16.83 -3.15 -0.46
N ARG A 2 15.85 -2.26 -0.24
CA ARG A 2 14.47 -2.65 0.03
C ARG A 2 13.74 -2.63 -1.29
N GLU A 3 13.21 -3.77 -1.71
CA GLU A 3 12.46 -3.86 -2.96
C GLU A 3 11.00 -4.08 -2.62
N PHE A 4 10.12 -3.34 -3.30
CA PHE A 4 8.68 -3.50 -3.17
C PHE A 4 8.11 -4.05 -4.47
N THR A 5 7.26 -5.07 -4.35
CA THR A 5 6.55 -5.63 -5.48
C THR A 5 5.04 -5.55 -5.30
N LEU A 6 4.33 -5.15 -6.35
CA LEU A 6 2.87 -5.15 -6.40
C LEU A 6 2.41 -6.32 -7.28
N HIS A 7 1.62 -7.21 -6.70
CA HIS A 7 1.05 -8.38 -7.37
C HIS A 7 -0.44 -8.15 -7.56
N VAL A 8 -0.95 -8.50 -8.74
CA VAL A 8 -2.40 -8.55 -8.97
C VAL A 8 -2.91 -9.88 -8.41
N LEU A 9 -3.92 -9.81 -7.54
CA LEU A 9 -4.54 -10.99 -6.96
C LEU A 9 -5.96 -11.17 -7.51
N PRO A 10 -6.34 -12.36 -8.00
CA PRO A 10 -7.73 -12.64 -8.31
C PRO A 10 -8.58 -12.58 -7.04
N SER A 11 -9.83 -12.09 -7.17
CA SER A 11 -10.88 -12.23 -6.16
C SER A 11 -11.83 -13.36 -6.56
N PRO A 12 -12.42 -14.10 -5.60
CA PRO A 12 -13.43 -15.13 -5.88
C PRO A 12 -14.61 -14.60 -6.72
N ASP A 13 -15.00 -13.34 -6.52
CA ASP A 13 -16.16 -12.72 -7.17
C ASP A 13 -15.89 -12.22 -8.61
N GLY A 14 -14.83 -12.72 -9.26
CA GLY A 14 -14.45 -12.30 -10.61
C GLY A 14 -13.72 -10.96 -10.71
N HIS A 15 -13.72 -10.17 -9.64
CA HIS A 15 -12.88 -8.97 -9.50
C HIS A 15 -11.40 -9.31 -9.24
N TYR A 16 -10.58 -8.29 -9.08
CA TYR A 16 -9.20 -8.43 -8.64
C TYR A 16 -8.87 -7.39 -7.57
N GLY A 17 -7.79 -7.65 -6.85
CA GLY A 17 -7.18 -6.72 -5.91
C GLY A 17 -5.67 -6.76 -6.07
N VAL A 18 -4.98 -6.31 -5.03
CA VAL A 18 -3.53 -6.22 -5.05
C VAL A 18 -2.91 -6.71 -3.75
N GLU A 19 -1.69 -7.20 -3.88
CA GLU A 19 -0.80 -7.50 -2.76
C GLU A 19 0.49 -6.71 -2.91
N VAL A 20 0.86 -5.99 -1.86
CA VAL A 20 2.17 -5.39 -1.76
C VAL A 20 3.06 -6.31 -0.95
N ARG A 21 4.21 -6.67 -1.51
CA ARG A 21 5.26 -7.41 -0.83
C ARG A 21 6.49 -6.54 -0.68
N GLN A 22 7.25 -6.81 0.38
CA GLN A 22 8.54 -6.20 0.62
C GLN A 22 9.59 -7.29 0.71
N ARG A 23 10.67 -7.12 -0.05
CA ARG A 23 11.86 -7.96 0.03
C ARG A 23 12.94 -7.24 0.82
N LEU A 24 13.44 -7.92 1.84
CA LEU A 24 14.49 -7.45 2.75
C LEU A 24 15.67 -8.42 2.71
N ASN A 25 16.89 -7.88 2.79
CA ASN A 25 18.07 -8.72 2.99
C ASN A 25 18.15 -9.14 4.46
N GLY A 26 17.78 -10.38 4.76
CA GLY A 26 17.91 -10.99 6.07
C GLY A 26 19.28 -11.65 6.28
N ARG A 27 19.53 -12.10 7.51
CA ARG A 27 20.79 -12.81 7.87
C ARG A 27 21.01 -14.10 7.07
N GLN A 28 19.95 -14.73 6.58
CA GLN A 28 19.98 -15.97 5.79
C GLN A 28 19.77 -15.72 4.28
N GLY A 29 19.85 -14.46 3.84
CA GLY A 29 19.58 -14.07 2.46
C GLY A 29 18.28 -13.26 2.30
N PRO A 30 17.89 -12.95 1.05
CA PRO A 30 16.69 -12.17 0.77
C PRO A 30 15.43 -12.90 1.22
N GLN A 31 14.59 -12.22 2.01
CA GLN A 31 13.30 -12.71 2.46
C GLN A 31 12.20 -11.77 1.97
N GLU A 32 11.14 -12.35 1.42
CA GLU A 32 9.96 -11.62 0.94
C GLU A 32 8.82 -11.77 1.94
N TYR A 33 8.18 -10.65 2.27
CA TYR A 33 7.08 -10.58 3.22
C TYR A 33 5.88 -9.93 2.57
N THR A 34 4.69 -10.50 2.78
CA THR A 34 3.44 -9.81 2.45
C THR A 34 3.24 -8.66 3.42
N VAL A 35 3.16 -7.43 2.92
CA VAL A 35 2.88 -6.25 3.73
C VAL A 35 1.38 -6.06 3.87
N VAL A 36 0.66 -6.08 2.75
CA VAL A 36 -0.78 -5.88 2.74
C VAL A 36 -1.41 -6.50 1.49
N ARG A 37 -2.61 -7.07 1.67
CA ARG A 37 -3.52 -7.46 0.58
C ARG A 37 -4.80 -6.66 0.69
N ALA A 38 -5.27 -6.12 -0.41
CA ALA A 38 -6.50 -5.33 -0.48
C ALA A 38 -7.34 -5.67 -1.72
N TRP A 39 -8.65 -5.71 -1.52
CA TRP A 39 -9.68 -5.90 -2.53
C TRP A 39 -10.84 -4.95 -2.24
N GLY A 40 -11.82 -4.86 -3.15
CA GLY A 40 -13.04 -4.07 -2.95
C GLY A 40 -12.75 -2.58 -2.76
N THR A 41 -13.53 -1.92 -1.90
CA THR A 41 -13.49 -0.45 -1.73
C THR A 41 -12.11 0.11 -1.34
N PRO A 42 -11.35 -0.47 -0.38
CA PRO A 42 -10.00 0.02 -0.10
C PRO A 42 -9.06 -0.01 -1.31
N PHE A 43 -9.17 -1.04 -2.16
CA PHE A 43 -8.41 -1.09 -3.40
C PHE A 43 -8.91 -0.03 -4.38
N GLN A 44 -10.23 0.07 -4.59
CA GLN A 44 -10.85 1.05 -5.51
C GLN A 44 -10.45 2.50 -5.20
N VAL A 45 -10.48 2.90 -3.92
CA VAL A 45 -10.06 4.24 -3.49
C VAL A 45 -8.57 4.47 -3.74
N ALA A 46 -7.74 3.43 -3.61
CA ALA A 46 -6.29 3.52 -3.83
C ALA A 46 -5.86 3.46 -5.31
N VAL A 47 -6.76 3.14 -6.25
CA VAL A 47 -6.38 2.87 -7.67
C VAL A 47 -5.62 4.04 -8.30
N SER A 48 -6.09 5.29 -8.11
CA SER A 48 -5.45 6.47 -8.71
C SER A 48 -3.98 6.61 -8.29
N GLN A 49 -3.70 6.45 -7.00
CA GLN A 49 -2.35 6.52 -6.44
C GLN A 49 -1.49 5.30 -6.80
N ILE A 50 -2.10 4.10 -6.90
CA ILE A 50 -1.41 2.92 -7.42
C ILE A 50 -0.99 3.15 -8.88
N LEU A 51 -1.87 3.66 -9.73
CA LEU A 51 -1.55 3.97 -11.13
C LEU A 51 -0.43 5.02 -11.22
N GLU A 52 -0.40 6.01 -10.32
CA GLU A 52 0.70 6.97 -10.25
C GLU A 52 2.02 6.29 -9.86
N ALA A 53 2.02 5.46 -8.81
CA ALA A 53 3.19 4.67 -8.41
C ALA A 53 3.72 3.78 -9.55
N LEU A 54 2.81 3.18 -10.33
CA LEU A 54 3.16 2.39 -11.51
C LEU A 54 3.81 3.25 -12.59
N ARG A 55 3.23 4.41 -12.94
CA ARG A 55 3.82 5.34 -13.91
C ARG A 55 5.21 5.81 -13.49
N ARG A 56 5.36 6.17 -12.21
CA ARG A 56 6.65 6.61 -11.65
C ARG A 56 7.71 5.52 -11.62
N SER A 57 7.27 4.26 -11.61
CA SER A 57 8.11 3.07 -11.71
C SER A 57 8.30 2.57 -13.15
N GLY A 58 7.81 3.29 -14.17
CA GLY A 58 8.03 3.00 -15.58
C GLY A 58 6.99 2.11 -16.26
N TYR A 59 5.87 1.82 -15.58
CA TYR A 59 4.78 1.02 -16.12
C TYR A 59 3.65 1.88 -16.72
N ARG A 60 2.82 1.26 -17.58
CA ARG A 60 1.64 1.89 -18.15
C ARG A 60 0.40 1.58 -17.31
N ALA A 61 -0.58 2.48 -17.31
CA ALA A 61 -1.82 2.27 -16.55
C ALA A 61 -2.57 0.99 -16.97
N GLY A 62 -2.58 0.68 -18.27
CA GLY A 62 -3.20 -0.54 -18.81
C GLY A 62 -2.52 -1.84 -18.39
N ASP A 63 -1.32 -1.77 -17.81
CA ASP A 63 -0.64 -2.95 -17.28
C ASP A 63 -1.34 -3.47 -16.01
N LEU A 64 -2.11 -2.64 -15.30
CA LEU A 64 -2.88 -3.05 -14.12
C LEU A 64 -4.20 -3.70 -14.56
N HIS A 65 -4.19 -5.02 -14.72
CA HIS A 65 -5.37 -5.80 -15.08
C HIS A 65 -5.36 -7.18 -14.42
N ARG A 66 -6.55 -7.78 -14.26
CA ARG A 66 -6.77 -9.09 -13.61
C ARG A 66 -5.88 -10.22 -14.13
N GLY A 67 -5.52 -10.20 -15.41
CA GLY A 67 -4.72 -11.24 -16.06
C GLY A 67 -3.22 -11.12 -15.86
N ARG A 68 -2.74 -10.05 -15.23
CA ARG A 68 -1.30 -9.83 -15.04
C ARG A 68 -0.74 -10.85 -14.05
N LYS A 69 0.29 -11.59 -14.48
CA LYS A 69 1.01 -12.58 -13.65
C LYS A 69 2.34 -12.06 -13.09
N ALA A 70 3.07 -11.28 -13.89
CA ALA A 70 4.34 -10.71 -13.46
C ALA A 70 4.11 -9.59 -12.43
N PRO A 71 4.87 -9.51 -11.33
CA PRO A 71 4.76 -8.38 -10.41
C PRO A 71 5.17 -7.07 -11.09
N PHE A 72 4.78 -5.96 -10.47
CA PHE A 72 5.39 -4.67 -10.71
C PHE A 72 6.49 -4.46 -9.68
N VAL A 73 7.68 -4.07 -10.10
CA VAL A 73 8.75 -3.62 -9.20
C VAL A 73 8.56 -2.13 -8.99
N LEU A 74 8.18 -1.73 -7.77
CA LEU A 74 7.97 -0.34 -7.44
C LEU A 74 9.28 0.31 -7.03
N LYS A 75 9.48 1.58 -7.41
CA LYS A 75 10.46 2.44 -6.75
C LYS A 75 10.19 2.47 -5.25
N GLU A 76 11.25 2.55 -4.44
CA GLU A 76 11.14 2.31 -2.99
C GLU A 76 10.14 3.27 -2.32
N GLU A 77 10.22 4.56 -2.64
CA GLU A 77 9.37 5.61 -2.09
C GLU A 77 7.89 5.38 -2.42
N TRP A 78 7.60 4.97 -3.66
CA TRP A 78 6.24 4.66 -4.13
C TRP A 78 5.72 3.35 -3.56
N GLY A 79 6.59 2.35 -3.39
CA GLY A 79 6.26 1.09 -2.73
C GLY A 79 5.85 1.28 -1.27
N VAL A 80 6.59 2.13 -0.54
CA VAL A 80 6.25 2.52 0.83
C VAL A 80 4.91 3.24 0.89
N ARG A 81 4.69 4.24 0.02
CA ARG A 81 3.45 5.03 -0.01
C ARG A 81 2.22 4.16 -0.31
N VAL A 82 2.29 3.31 -1.33
CA VAL A 82 1.20 2.37 -1.69
C VAL A 82 0.93 1.38 -0.56
N ALA A 83 1.98 0.83 0.06
CA ALA A 83 1.80 -0.07 1.18
C ALA A 83 1.11 0.62 2.37
N LEU A 84 1.57 1.83 2.72
CA LEU A 84 1.02 2.62 3.83
C LEU A 84 -0.45 2.97 3.59
N LEU A 85 -0.77 3.44 2.38
CA LEU A 85 -2.13 3.72 1.94
C LEU A 85 -3.04 2.52 2.14
N LEU A 86 -2.70 1.38 1.53
CA LEU A 86 -3.53 0.18 1.59
C LEU A 86 -3.67 -0.37 3.02
N MET A 87 -2.62 -0.29 3.85
CA MET A 87 -2.70 -0.66 5.26
C MET A 87 -3.66 0.25 6.05
N ALA A 88 -3.66 1.56 5.76
CA ALA A 88 -4.54 2.52 6.41
C ALA A 88 -6.01 2.38 5.97
N LEU A 89 -6.26 2.07 4.69
CA LEU A 89 -7.61 1.94 4.15
C LEU A 89 -8.29 0.61 4.48
N LYS A 90 -7.54 -0.51 4.46
CA LYS A 90 -8.07 -1.88 4.62
C LYS A 90 -9.01 -2.08 5.82
N PRO A 91 -8.75 -1.56 7.03
CA PRO A 91 -9.64 -1.79 8.17
C PRO A 91 -10.88 -0.89 8.19
N LEU A 92 -11.04 0.04 7.25
CA LEU A 92 -12.13 1.01 7.24
C LEU A 92 -13.36 0.46 6.50
N ARG A 93 -14.53 1.02 6.84
CA ARG A 93 -15.81 0.73 6.16
C ARG A 93 -16.39 1.94 5.44
N LYS A 94 -16.15 3.16 5.92
CA LYS A 94 -16.70 4.40 5.35
C LYS A 94 -15.80 4.93 4.23
N THR A 95 -16.30 4.96 3.00
CA THR A 95 -15.55 5.44 1.82
C THR A 95 -15.06 6.87 1.97
N SER A 96 -15.90 7.80 2.45
CA SER A 96 -15.51 9.21 2.66
C SER A 96 -14.36 9.38 3.64
N ARG A 97 -14.18 8.44 4.58
CA ARG A 97 -13.02 8.43 5.48
C ARG A 97 -11.79 7.89 4.77
N MET A 98 -11.96 6.89 3.90
CA MET A 98 -10.86 6.37 3.09
C MET A 98 -10.31 7.44 2.15
N GLU A 99 -11.18 8.18 1.47
CA GLU A 99 -10.81 9.28 0.56
C GLU A 99 -9.98 10.34 1.28
N ARG A 100 -10.47 10.86 2.42
CA ARG A 100 -9.70 11.84 3.23
C ARG A 100 -8.32 11.33 3.64
N ILE A 101 -8.21 10.06 4.05
CA ILE A 101 -6.92 9.45 4.40
C ILE A 101 -6.03 9.28 3.17
N ALA A 102 -6.61 8.89 2.04
CA ALA A 102 -5.89 8.73 0.79
C ALA A 102 -5.30 10.08 0.34
N ASP A 103 -6.09 11.15 0.36
CA ASP A 103 -5.65 12.50 0.00
C ASP A 103 -4.54 12.97 0.95
N ALA A 104 -4.72 12.79 2.27
CA ALA A 104 -3.70 13.16 3.24
C ALA A 104 -2.39 12.38 3.06
N ILE A 105 -2.44 11.08 2.72
CA ILE A 105 -1.24 10.28 2.40
C ILE A 105 -0.61 10.72 1.07
N ALA A 106 -1.38 11.21 0.10
CA ALA A 106 -0.83 11.73 -1.15
C ALA A 106 0.02 12.99 -0.94
N GLU A 107 -0.39 13.84 0.00
CA GLU A 107 0.32 15.10 0.32
C GLU A 107 1.52 14.92 1.27
N MET A 108 1.67 13.76 1.91
CA MET A 108 2.81 13.48 2.81
C MET A 108 4.14 13.53 2.06
N SER A 109 5.19 13.99 2.73
CA SER A 109 6.56 13.84 2.24
C SER A 109 6.98 12.35 2.22
N ASP A 110 8.03 12.04 1.48
CA ASP A 110 8.57 10.68 1.46
C ASP A 110 9.10 10.28 2.85
N GLU A 111 9.74 11.21 3.57
CA GLU A 111 10.23 11.00 4.94
C GLU A 111 9.09 10.66 5.90
N GLU A 112 7.97 11.36 5.82
CA GLU A 112 6.79 11.07 6.65
C GLU A 112 6.23 9.68 6.32
N CYS A 113 6.14 9.35 5.02
CA CYS A 113 5.71 8.03 4.57
C CYS A 113 6.63 6.92 5.10
N TYR A 114 7.96 7.10 5.02
CA TYR A 114 8.95 6.18 5.57
C TYR A 114 8.83 6.02 7.09
N TYR A 115 8.66 7.14 7.81
CA TYR A 115 8.50 7.14 9.26
C TYR A 115 7.28 6.31 9.68
N TRP A 116 6.11 6.62 9.12
CA TRP A 116 4.87 5.94 9.45
C TRP A 116 4.88 4.47 9.02
N PHE A 117 5.39 4.15 7.84
CA PHE A 117 5.56 2.78 7.39
C PHE A 117 6.46 1.97 8.35
N SER A 118 7.62 2.52 8.72
CA SER A 118 8.52 1.88 9.68
C SER A 118 7.84 1.64 11.03
N LYS A 119 7.01 2.57 11.52
CA LYS A 119 6.23 2.39 12.75
C LYS A 119 5.13 1.32 12.60
N CYS A 120 4.47 1.25 11.45
CA CYS A 120 3.43 0.26 11.20
C CYS A 120 3.98 -1.16 11.06
N VAL A 121 5.15 -1.35 10.44
CA VAL A 121 5.70 -2.69 10.17
C VAL A 121 6.58 -3.24 11.32
N LYS A 122 7.29 -2.39 12.06
CA LYS A 122 8.24 -2.85 13.12
C LYS A 122 7.62 -3.12 14.48
N THR A 123 6.40 -2.65 14.75
CA THR A 123 5.85 -2.72 16.10
C THR A 123 5.21 -4.09 16.36
N ASN A 124 5.38 -4.62 17.57
CA ASN A 124 4.65 -5.80 18.05
C ASN A 124 3.11 -5.56 18.17
N ARG A 125 2.66 -4.33 17.87
CA ARG A 125 1.27 -3.87 17.86
C ARG A 125 1.02 -2.94 16.65
N PRO A 126 1.08 -3.44 15.41
CA PRO A 126 0.94 -2.63 14.20
C PRO A 126 -0.39 -1.85 14.15
N TYR A 127 -1.42 -2.38 14.80
CA TYR A 127 -2.74 -1.75 14.92
C TYR A 127 -2.73 -0.41 15.66
N SER A 128 -1.83 -0.20 16.62
CA SER A 128 -1.78 1.07 17.37
C SER A 128 -1.21 2.20 16.53
N ALA A 129 -0.13 1.94 15.78
CA ALA A 129 0.47 2.91 14.86
C ALA A 129 -0.48 3.27 13.71
N LEU A 130 -1.12 2.27 13.08
CA LEU A 130 -2.11 2.50 12.04
C LEU A 130 -3.35 3.25 12.55
N ARG A 131 -3.77 3.00 13.80
CA ARG A 131 -4.86 3.78 14.41
C ARG A 131 -4.42 5.23 14.63
N ALA A 132 -3.24 5.46 15.20
CA ALA A 132 -2.71 6.80 15.44
C ALA A 132 -2.58 7.61 14.14
N LEU A 133 -2.05 7.00 13.08
CA LEU A 133 -1.99 7.60 11.74
C LEU A 133 -3.38 8.02 11.26
N ARG A 134 -4.35 7.11 11.30
CA ARG A 134 -5.72 7.40 10.85
C ARG A 134 -6.41 8.49 11.68
N VAL A 135 -6.11 8.57 12.97
CA VAL A 135 -6.61 9.64 13.85
C VAL A 135 -6.01 10.98 13.44
N LEU A 136 -4.69 11.03 13.25
CA LEU A 136 -3.98 12.23 12.83
C LEU A 136 -4.48 12.75 11.47
N LEU A 137 -4.63 11.87 10.48
CA LEU A 137 -4.98 12.26 9.11
C LEU A 137 -6.47 12.56 8.90
N ALA A 138 -7.36 11.86 9.63
CA ALA A 138 -8.81 12.03 9.46
C ALA A 138 -9.46 12.87 10.57
N GLY A 139 -8.68 13.39 11.52
CA GLY A 139 -9.15 14.26 12.60
C GLY A 139 -10.13 13.59 13.57
N GLU A 140 -9.93 12.32 13.92
CA GLU A 140 -10.87 11.61 14.81
C GLU A 140 -10.41 11.61 16.28
N HIS A 141 -11.19 12.27 17.14
CA HIS A 141 -11.44 11.82 18.51
C HIS A 141 -12.59 10.81 18.53
#